data_AF-L7V864-F1
#
_entry.id   AF-L7V864-F1
#
_cell.length_a   1.000
_cell.length_b   1.000
_cell.length_c   1.000
_cell.angle_alpha   90.00
_cell.angle_beta   90.00
_cell.angle_gamma   90.00
#
_symmetry.space_group_name_H-M   'P 1'
#
loop_
_entity.id
_entity.type
_entity.pdbx_description
1 polymer ?
#
loop_
_entity_poly.entity_id
_entity_poly.type
_entity_poly.pdbx_seq_one_letter_code
_entity_poly.pdbx_strand_id
1 'polypeptide(L)' 'MDSETPPPAPAKPPRVRVTPEDLDRFGDEDLIRRASNDEWLRNEAPPHHG' A
#
# COMPACT_ATOMS: atom_id res chain seq x y z
N MET A 1 -23.07 2.49 -27.76
CA MET A 1 -21.83 2.56 -26.97
C MET A 1 -22.18 2.08 -25.58
N ASP A 2 -22.28 0.77 -25.47
CA ASP A 2 -22.66 0.05 -24.27
C ASP A 2 -21.57 0.29 -23.21
N SER A 3 -21.91 1.07 -22.19
CA SER A 3 -21.01 1.31 -21.06
C SER A 3 -21.07 0.09 -20.16
N GLU A 4 -20.20 -0.88 -20.44
CA GLU A 4 -19.98 -2.02 -19.56
C GLU A 4 -19.48 -1.49 -18.21
N THR A 5 -20.30 -1.65 -17.17
CA THR A 5 -19.91 -1.25 -15.82
C THR A 5 -18.92 -2.29 -15.29
N PRO A 6 -17.73 -1.88 -14.82
CA PRO A 6 -16.76 -2.83 -14.30
C PRO A 6 -17.35 -3.60 -13.12
N PRO A 7 -17.03 -4.90 -12.98
CA PRO A 7 -17.54 -5.70 -11.88
C PRO A 7 -17.09 -5.12 -10.52
N PRO A 8 -17.93 -5.24 -9.47
CA PRO A 8 -17.59 -4.72 -8.15
C PRO A 8 -16.33 -5.40 -7.61
N ALA A 9 -15.39 -4.59 -7.11
CA ALA A 9 -14.17 -5.10 -6.49
C ALA A 9 -14.51 -5.92 -5.22
N PRO A 10 -13.73 -6.98 -4.92
CA PRO A 10 -13.94 -7.78 -3.72
C PRO A 10 -13.76 -6.92 -2.46
N ALA A 11 -14.52 -7.25 -1.41
CA ALA A 11 -14.43 -6.57 -0.12
C ALA A 11 -13.02 -6.70 0.46
N LYS A 12 -12.43 -5.58 0.88
CA LYS A 12 -11.13 -5.61 1.55
C LYS A 12 -11.25 -6.39 2.87
N PRO A 13 -10.29 -7.27 3.18
CA PRO A 13 -10.27 -7.97 4.45
C PRO A 13 -10.21 -6.96 5.61
N PRO A 14 -10.73 -7.32 6.79
CA PRO A 14 -10.65 -6.47 7.97
C PRO A 14 -9.18 -6.11 8.23
N ARG A 15 -8.91 -4.81 8.39
CA ARG A 15 -7.58 -4.35 8.76
C ARG A 15 -7.24 -4.90 10.14
N VAL A 16 -6.21 -5.72 10.22
CA VAL A 16 -5.62 -6.14 11.50
C VAL A 16 -5.17 -4.87 12.22
N ARG A 17 -5.69 -4.66 13.43
CA ARG A 17 -5.24 -3.54 14.27
C ARG A 17 -3.87 -3.89 14.80
N VAL A 18 -2.86 -3.11 14.39
CA VAL A 18 -1.52 -3.19 14.94
C VAL A 18 -1.56 -2.60 16.36
N THR A 19 -1.09 -3.35 17.34
CA THR A 19 -1.00 -2.88 18.74
C THR A 19 0.34 -2.17 18.98
N PRO A 20 0.45 -1.31 20.00
CA PRO A 20 1.74 -0.72 20.39
C PRO A 20 2.82 -1.78 20.67
N GLU A 21 2.44 -2.90 21.27
CA GLU A 21 3.35 -4.03 21.54
C GLU A 21 3.80 -4.73 20.26
N ASP A 22 2.97 -4.74 19.22
CA ASP A 22 3.35 -5.22 17.90
C ASP A 22 4.34 -4.26 17.23
N LEU A 23 4.16 -2.94 17.37
CA LEU A 23 5.12 -1.96 16.84
C LEU A 23 6.50 -2.11 17.47
N ASP A 24 6.55 -2.27 18.79
CA ASP A 24 7.80 -2.51 19.54
C ASP A 24 8.49 -3.82 19.10
N ARG A 25 7.69 -4.84 18.75
CA ARG A 25 8.19 -6.14 18.25
C ARG A 25 8.65 -6.10 16.79
N PHE A 26 7.94 -5.38 15.91
CA PHE A 26 8.20 -5.36 14.46
C PHE A 26 9.32 -4.40 14.05
N GLY A 27 9.86 -3.63 14.99
CA GLY A 27 11.06 -2.84 14.79
C GLY A 27 10.79 -1.36 14.61
N ASP A 28 11.85 -0.60 14.90
CA ASP A 28 11.90 0.84 15.09
C ASP A 28 10.97 1.61 14.14
N GLU A 29 10.02 2.35 14.71
CA GLU A 29 9.05 3.15 13.96
C GLU A 29 9.76 4.11 12.98
N ASP A 30 10.99 4.52 13.32
CA ASP A 30 11.90 5.27 12.44
C ASP A 30 12.33 4.51 11.18
N LEU A 31 12.56 3.19 11.25
CA LEU A 31 12.91 2.37 10.10
C LEU A 31 11.70 2.19 9.17
N ILE A 32 10.51 1.98 9.73
CA ILE A 32 9.27 1.88 8.96
C ILE A 32 9.00 3.20 8.24
N ARG A 33 9.11 4.32 8.96
CA ARG A 33 8.93 5.66 8.39
C ARG A 33 9.94 5.98 7.28
N ARG A 34 11.18 5.52 7.38
CA ARG A 34 12.20 5.64 6.31
C ARG A 34 11.91 4.74 5.13
N ALA A 35 11.47 3.50 5.36
CA ALA A 35 11.10 2.55 4.31
C ALA A 35 9.81 2.96 3.56
N SER A 36 8.88 3.61 4.26
CA SER A 36 7.68 4.24 3.69
C SER A 36 7.94 5.58 3.00
N ASN A 37 9.21 5.99 2.85
CA ASN A 37 9.52 7.09 1.95
C ASN A 37 9.19 6.64 0.51
N ASP A 38 8.01 7.03 0.04
CA ASP A 38 7.45 6.76 -1.30
C ASP A 38 8.26 7.39 -2.45
N GLU A 39 9.52 7.76 -2.19
CA GLU A 39 10.45 8.30 -3.18
C GLU A 39 10.65 7.32 -4.34
N TRP A 40 10.69 6.01 -4.07
CA TRP A 40 10.72 4.99 -5.13
C TRP A 40 9.43 4.97 -5.96
N LEU A 41 8.26 5.10 -5.32
CA LEU A 41 6.95 5.17 -5.99
C LEU A 41 6.80 6.40 -6.88
N ARG A 42 7.50 7.50 -6.56
CA ARG A 42 7.46 8.74 -7.33
C ARG A 42 8.53 8.84 -8.42
N ASN A 43 9.70 8.24 -8.20
CA ASN A 43 10.83 8.33 -9.12
C ASN A 43 10.87 7.19 -10.14
N GLU A 44 10.22 6.06 -9.88
CA GLU A 44 10.03 5.03 -10.90
C GLU A 44 8.89 5.45 -11.82
N ALA A 45 9.23 6.05 -12.97
CA ALA A 45 8.27 6.27 -14.03
C ALA A 45 7.63 4.90 -14.38
N PRO A 46 6.30 4.76 -14.33
CA PRO A 46 5.66 3.51 -14.72
C PRO A 46 6.14 3.13 -16.13
N PRO A 47 6.53 1.87 -16.38
CA PRO A 47 6.97 1.47 -17.71
C PRO A 47 5.86 1.80 -18.71
N HIS A 48 6.11 2.80 -19.55
CA HIS A 48 5.23 3.13 -20.64
C HIS A 48 5.28 1.94 -21.60
N HIS A 49 4.21 1.14 -21.63
CA HIS A 49 4.04 0.05 -22.58
C HIS A 49 4.19 0.64 -24.00
N GLY A 50 5.27 0.25 -24.68
CA GLY A 50 5.50 0.52 -26.10
C GLY A 50 4.88 -0.55 -26.99
#